data_AF-A0A445KZW1-F1
#
_entry.id   AF-A0A445KZW1-F1
#
_cell.length_a   1.000
_cell.length_b   1.000
_cell.length_c   1.000
_cell.angle_alpha   90.00
_cell.angle_beta   90.00
_cell.angle_gamma   90.00
#
_symmetry.space_group_name_H-M   'P 1'
#
loop_
_entity.id
_entity.type
_entity.pdbx_description
1 polymer ?
#
loop_
_entity_poly.entity_id
_entity_poly.type
_entity_poly.pdbx_seq_one_letter_code
_entity_poly.pdbx_strand_id
1 'polypeptide(L)'
;MKYDIPFIAMYRKEQCLSLLEDLKLEESENIFNDIERNHMLKWHQAAVMLSSEIPFRKYVSTIFMDKALVSTSPTIKGNTTVDSFHEFAGVKWLWDKPLSKFLDSQAIHSEG
;
A
#
# COMPACT_ATOMS: atom_id res chain seq x y z
N MET A 1 7.78 6.91 27.69
CA MET A 1 8.84 7.13 26.69
C MET A 1 8.23 8.00 25.60
N LYS A 2 8.58 9.28 25.60
CA LYS A 2 8.04 10.32 24.72
C LYS A 2 8.69 10.09 23.35
N TYR A 3 7.93 9.63 22.37
CA TYR A 3 8.49 9.37 21.03
C TYR A 3 8.80 10.71 20.38
N ASP A 4 10.05 11.12 20.45
CA ASP A 4 10.61 12.14 19.59
C ASP A 4 10.38 11.68 18.16
N ILE A 5 9.35 12.24 17.52
CA ILE A 5 9.19 12.20 16.07
C ILE A 5 10.50 12.78 15.55
N PRO A 6 11.36 11.99 14.88
CA PRO A 6 12.69 12.45 14.53
C PRO A 6 12.55 13.70 13.68
N PHE A 7 13.32 14.74 14.00
CA PHE A 7 13.34 16.05 13.34
C PHE A 7 13.29 15.96 11.79
N ILE A 8 13.79 14.87 11.20
CA ILE A 8 13.70 14.55 9.77
C ILE A 8 12.26 14.45 9.24
N ALA A 9 11.34 13.87 10.01
CA ALA A 9 9.92 13.77 9.64
C ALA A 9 9.21 15.12 9.70
N MET A 10 9.68 16.05 10.53
CA MET A 10 9.19 17.43 10.59
C MET A 10 9.76 18.25 9.42
N TYR A 11 11.07 18.16 9.15
CA TYR A 11 11.75 18.92 8.09
C TYR A 11 11.28 18.60 6.66
N ARG A 12 10.63 17.45 6.43
CA ARG A 12 10.05 17.07 5.13
C ARG A 12 8.56 17.37 4.98
N LYS A 13 7.82 17.47 6.08
CA LYS A 13 6.37 17.76 6.03
C LYS A 13 6.10 19.17 5.50
N GLU A 14 6.90 20.15 5.94
CA GLU A 14 6.77 21.55 5.51
C GLU A 14 7.06 21.71 4.00
N GLN A 15 8.02 20.94 3.46
CA GLN A 15 8.36 20.95 2.02
C GLN A 15 7.35 20.20 1.15
N CYS A 16 6.58 19.27 1.72
CA CYS A 16 5.49 18.61 1.01
C CYS A 16 4.28 19.54 0.86
N LEU A 17 4.02 20.39 1.85
CA LEU A 17 2.92 21.37 1.80
C LEU A 17 3.17 22.43 0.72
N SER A 18 4.40 22.92 0.55
CA SER A 18 4.72 23.84 -0.55
C SER A 18 4.52 23.23 -1.94
N LEU A 19 4.74 21.91 -2.10
CA LEU A 19 4.44 21.21 -3.36
C LEU A 19 2.92 21.15 -3.66
N LEU A 20 2.08 21.21 -2.63
CA LEU A 20 0.62 21.20 -2.71
C LEU A 20 0.04 22.63 -2.85
N GLU A 21 0.73 23.66 -2.37
CA GLU A 21 0.29 25.06 -2.46
C GLU A 21 0.41 25.64 -3.87
N ASP A 22 1.41 25.20 -4.64
CA ASP A 22 1.62 25.55 -6.06
C ASP A 22 0.48 25.08 -7.01
N LEU A 23 -0.58 24.47 -6.48
CA LEU A 23 -1.73 23.94 -7.23
C LEU A 23 -2.84 24.96 -7.49
N LYS A 24 -2.70 26.18 -6.96
CA LYS A 24 -3.60 27.29 -7.25
C LYS A 24 -3.09 28.08 -8.45
N LEU A 25 -3.35 27.67 -9.69
CA LEU A 25 -3.14 28.56 -10.83
C LEU A 25 -4.18 28.36 -11.95
N GLU A 26 -4.44 29.49 -12.60
CA GLU A 26 -5.67 29.94 -13.24
C GLU A 26 -6.09 29.22 -14.53
N GLU A 27 -7.40 29.27 -14.78
CA GLU A 27 -8.16 28.48 -15.76
C GLU A 27 -7.87 28.86 -17.23
N SER A 28 -7.28 27.95 -17.99
CA SER A 28 -7.26 27.95 -19.47
C SER A 28 -7.14 26.51 -19.99
N GLU A 29 -7.96 26.12 -20.96
CA GLU A 29 -8.23 24.71 -21.32
C GLU A 29 -7.04 23.94 -21.93
N ASN A 30 -6.08 24.63 -22.59
CA ASN A 30 -4.82 23.99 -23.00
C ASN A 30 -3.83 23.82 -21.84
N ILE A 31 -3.92 24.70 -20.83
CA ILE A 31 -3.11 24.65 -19.62
C ILE A 31 -3.66 23.57 -18.68
N PHE A 32 -4.96 23.26 -18.71
CA PHE A 32 -5.61 22.26 -17.85
C PHE A 32 -4.96 20.88 -17.95
N ASN A 33 -4.71 20.37 -19.16
CA ASN A 33 -4.07 19.06 -19.35
C ASN A 33 -2.61 19.02 -18.87
N ASP A 34 -1.90 20.16 -18.96
CA ASP A 34 -0.54 20.29 -18.44
C ASP A 34 -0.52 20.49 -16.92
N ILE A 35 -1.50 21.21 -16.35
CA ILE A 35 -1.72 21.34 -14.92
C ILE A 35 -2.05 19.98 -14.31
N GLU A 36 -2.94 19.20 -14.92
CA GLU A 36 -3.32 17.88 -14.42
C GLU A 36 -2.13 16.91 -14.44
N ARG A 37 -1.35 16.91 -15.53
CA ARG A 37 -0.11 16.12 -15.60
C ARG A 37 0.92 16.58 -14.57
N ASN A 38 1.09 17.88 -14.38
CA ASN A 38 1.99 18.45 -13.37
C ASN A 38 1.52 18.15 -11.93
N HIS A 39 0.21 18.20 -11.69
CA HIS A 39 -0.43 17.86 -10.42
C HIS A 39 -0.26 16.38 -10.11
N MET A 40 -0.51 15.50 -11.08
CA MET A 40 -0.29 14.06 -10.97
C MET A 40 1.17 13.76 -10.65
N LEU A 41 2.12 14.45 -11.32
CA LEU A 41 3.55 14.30 -11.05
C LEU A 41 3.92 14.75 -9.63
N LYS A 42 3.37 15.88 -9.16
CA LYS A 42 3.57 16.38 -7.79
C LYS A 42 3.02 15.42 -6.73
N TRP A 43 1.82 14.86 -6.93
CA TRP A 43 1.26 13.82 -6.06
C TRP A 43 2.06 12.54 -6.06
N HIS A 44 2.52 12.12 -7.24
CA HIS A 44 3.41 10.98 -7.36
C HIS A 44 4.70 11.20 -6.56
N GLN A 45 5.34 12.37 -6.71
CA GLN A 45 6.53 12.74 -5.95
C GLN A 45 6.27 12.77 -4.44
N ALA A 46 5.18 13.40 -3.98
CA ALA A 46 4.81 13.43 -2.58
C ALA A 46 4.57 12.01 -2.01
N ALA A 47 3.83 11.16 -2.73
CA ALA A 47 3.59 9.78 -2.34
C ALA A 47 4.90 8.95 -2.27
N VAL A 48 5.80 9.12 -3.23
CA VAL A 48 7.12 8.47 -3.22
C VAL A 48 7.96 8.93 -2.04
N MET A 49 8.01 10.24 -1.77
CA MET A 49 8.79 10.77 -0.64
C MET A 49 8.26 10.27 0.71
N LEU A 50 6.94 10.32 0.92
CA LEU A 50 6.31 9.85 2.16
C LEU A 50 6.49 8.34 2.36
N SER A 51 6.28 7.53 1.32
CA SER A 51 6.48 6.08 1.39
C SER A 51 7.95 5.66 1.57
N SER A 52 8.88 6.53 1.17
CA SER A 52 10.32 6.33 1.38
C SER A 52 10.80 6.64 2.80
N GLU A 53 9.96 7.19 3.67
CA GLU A 53 10.30 7.42 5.09
C GLU A 53 10.21 6.14 5.93
N ILE A 54 11.32 5.78 6.59
CA ILE A 54 11.40 4.58 7.46
C ILE A 54 10.34 4.60 8.57
N PRO A 55 10.13 5.71 9.33
CA PRO A 55 9.13 5.74 10.38
C PRO A 55 7.70 5.55 9.85
N PHE A 56 7.41 6.14 8.69
CA PHE A 56 6.12 5.99 8.02
C PHE A 56 5.87 4.54 7.62
N ARG A 57 6.84 3.90 6.96
CA ARG A 57 6.74 2.47 6.62
C ARG A 57 6.55 1.60 7.84
N LYS A 58 7.32 1.83 8.92
CA LYS A 58 7.19 1.06 10.17
C LYS A 58 5.77 1.17 10.74
N TYR A 59 5.22 2.39 10.81
CA TYR A 59 3.87 2.62 11.29
C TYR A 59 2.81 1.90 10.43
N VAL A 60 2.89 2.06 9.10
CA VAL A 60 1.97 1.39 8.17
C VAL A 60 2.10 -0.13 8.27
N SER A 61 3.32 -0.67 8.37
CA SER A 61 3.55 -2.11 8.56
C SER A 61 2.91 -2.64 9.84
N THR A 62 2.95 -1.89 10.94
CA THR A 62 2.26 -2.30 12.17
C THR A 62 0.74 -2.40 11.98
N ILE A 63 0.13 -1.41 11.33
CA ILE A 63 -1.32 -1.45 11.03
C ILE A 63 -1.66 -2.61 10.10
N PHE A 64 -0.86 -2.81 9.05
CA PHE A 64 -1.10 -3.86 8.06
C PHE A 64 -1.00 -5.25 8.68
N MET A 65 0.03 -5.52 9.50
CA MET A 65 0.18 -6.83 10.16
C MET A 65 -0.96 -7.15 11.14
N ASP A 66 -1.57 -6.12 11.74
CA ASP A 66 -2.69 -6.27 12.67
C ASP A 66 -4.03 -6.47 11.94
N LYS A 67 -4.29 -5.71 10.88
CA LYS A 67 -5.64 -5.58 10.29
C LYS A 67 -5.81 -6.14 8.89
N ALA A 68 -4.73 -6.49 8.20
CA ALA A 68 -4.85 -6.96 6.82
C ALA A 68 -5.56 -8.32 6.75
N LEU A 69 -6.44 -8.43 5.76
CA LEU A 69 -7.12 -9.67 5.39
C LEU A 69 -6.54 -10.15 4.06
N VAL A 70 -6.36 -11.45 3.92
CA VAL A 70 -5.80 -12.12 2.76
C VAL A 70 -6.92 -12.85 2.04
N SER A 71 -7.12 -12.47 0.79
CA SER A 71 -8.05 -13.12 -0.14
C SER A 71 -7.28 -13.58 -1.37
N THR A 72 -7.60 -14.78 -1.85
CA THR A 72 -7.01 -15.31 -3.08
C THR A 72 -8.11 -15.71 -4.04
N SER A 73 -7.89 -15.36 -5.31
CA SER A 73 -8.71 -15.80 -6.42
C SER A 73 -7.77 -16.35 -7.49
N PRO A 74 -7.97 -17.60 -7.95
CA PRO A 74 -7.10 -18.17 -8.95
C PRO A 74 -7.27 -17.44 -10.28
N THR A 75 -6.16 -17.27 -11.00
CA THR A 75 -6.20 -16.89 -12.42
C THR A 75 -6.77 -18.03 -13.24
N ILE A 76 -7.12 -17.80 -14.51
CA ILE A 76 -7.65 -18.84 -15.41
C ILE A 76 -6.74 -20.08 -15.42
N LYS A 77 -5.44 -19.86 -15.64
CA LYS A 77 -4.42 -20.93 -15.61
C LYS A 77 -4.30 -21.56 -14.22
N GLY A 78 -4.25 -20.75 -13.17
CA GLY A 78 -4.18 -21.24 -11.79
C GLY A 78 -5.37 -22.12 -11.42
N ASN A 79 -6.57 -21.82 -11.93
CA ASN A 79 -7.77 -22.59 -11.65
C ASN A 79 -7.72 -23.99 -12.28
N THR A 80 -7.09 -24.11 -13.45
CA THR A 80 -6.92 -25.40 -14.15
C THR A 80 -5.73 -26.22 -13.64
N THR A 81 -4.66 -25.57 -13.17
CA THR A 81 -3.43 -26.25 -12.72
C THR A 81 -3.49 -26.68 -11.27
N VAL A 82 -4.14 -25.91 -10.40
CA VAL A 82 -4.30 -26.23 -8.97
C VAL A 82 -5.60 -27.02 -8.82
N ASP A 83 -5.51 -28.33 -8.97
CA ASP A 83 -6.61 -29.24 -8.66
C ASP A 83 -6.72 -29.51 -7.15
N SER A 84 -7.67 -30.35 -6.75
CA SER A 84 -7.95 -30.68 -5.36
C SER A 84 -6.82 -31.43 -4.65
N PHE A 85 -5.87 -32.02 -5.40
CA PHE A 85 -4.75 -32.79 -4.87
C PHE A 85 -3.43 -32.00 -4.89
N HIS A 86 -3.43 -30.80 -5.47
CA HIS A 86 -2.27 -29.92 -5.49
C HIS A 86 -1.95 -29.38 -4.10
N GLU A 87 -0.66 -29.23 -3.77
CA GLU A 87 -0.17 -28.69 -2.48
C GLU A 87 -0.75 -27.30 -2.09
N PHE A 88 -1.32 -26.56 -3.05
CA PHE A 88 -1.90 -25.23 -2.86
C PHE A 88 -3.43 -25.23 -2.94
N ALA A 89 -4.08 -26.40 -2.98
CA ALA A 89 -5.53 -26.51 -3.06
C ALA A 89 -6.22 -25.73 -1.91
N GLY A 90 -5.68 -25.84 -0.68
CA GLY A 90 -6.22 -25.17 0.51
C GLY A 90 -6.03 -23.64 0.54
N VAL A 91 -5.18 -23.08 -0.34
CA VAL A 91 -5.00 -21.62 -0.46
C VAL A 91 -5.49 -21.08 -1.80
N LYS A 92 -6.06 -21.93 -2.64
CA LYS A 92 -6.59 -21.57 -3.97
C LYS A 92 -7.69 -20.53 -3.87
N TRP A 93 -8.55 -20.67 -2.86
CA TRP A 93 -9.66 -19.78 -2.57
C TRP A 93 -9.63 -19.40 -1.10
N LEU A 94 -9.03 -18.26 -0.79
CA LEU A 94 -9.07 -17.65 0.54
C LEU A 94 -10.03 -16.47 0.50
N TRP A 95 -10.83 -16.36 1.55
CA TRP A 95 -11.73 -15.24 1.73
C TRP A 95 -11.45 -14.55 3.06
N ASP A 96 -10.95 -13.32 2.97
CA ASP A 96 -10.79 -12.38 4.07
C ASP A 96 -10.09 -12.98 5.32
N LYS A 97 -9.11 -13.85 5.09
CA LYS A 97 -8.40 -14.55 6.17
C LYS A 97 -7.38 -13.59 6.82
N PRO A 98 -7.38 -13.39 8.15
CA PRO A 98 -6.46 -12.45 8.79
C PRO A 98 -4.99 -12.81 8.52
N LEU A 99 -4.18 -11.80 8.18
CA LEU A 99 -2.75 -11.97 7.87
C LEU A 99 -1.97 -12.57 9.05
N SER A 100 -2.40 -12.31 10.29
CA SER A 100 -1.80 -12.88 11.50
C SER A 100 -1.81 -14.42 11.53
N LYS A 101 -2.72 -15.08 10.80
CA LYS A 101 -2.78 -16.53 10.68
C LYS A 101 -1.72 -17.12 9.73
N PHE A 102 -0.94 -16.27 9.07
CA PHE A 102 0.11 -16.68 8.12
C PHE A 102 1.53 -16.48 8.65
N LEU A 103 1.69 -15.85 9.83
CA LEU A 103 2.98 -15.60 10.45
C LEU A 103 3.60 -16.87 11.05
N ASP A 104 2.75 -17.84 11.42
CA ASP A 104 3.16 -19.15 11.85
C ASP A 104 3.09 -20.13 10.67
N SER A 105 4.05 -21.06 10.58
CA SER A 105 4.17 -22.06 9.50
C SER A 105 2.93 -22.97 9.31
N GLN A 106 1.89 -22.79 10.13
CA GLN A 106 0.57 -23.43 10.02
C GLN A 106 -0.35 -22.75 8.98
N ALA A 107 0.07 -21.67 8.33
CA ALA A 107 -0.67 -20.93 7.31
C ALA A 107 -1.31 -21.79 6.20
N ILE A 108 -0.63 -22.88 5.85
CA ILE A 108 -0.96 -23.85 4.80
C ILE A 108 -1.86 -25.01 5.26
N HIS A 109 -2.15 -25.08 6.56
CA HIS A 109 -2.96 -26.15 7.16
C HIS A 109 -4.09 -25.55 8.00
N SER A 110 -5.06 -24.92 7.35
CA SER A 110 -6.39 -24.77 7.98
C SER A 110 -7.43 -25.22 6.97
N GLU A 111 -7.98 -26.38 7.29
CA GLU A 111 -8.96 -27.19 6.55
C GLU A 111 -10.27 -26.43 6.27
N GLY A 112 -10.94 -26.86 5.19
CA GLY A 112 -12.41 -26.94 5.08
C GLY A 112 -13.14 -25.70 4.63
#